data_AF-D7M6Y2-F1
#
_entry.id   AF-D7M6Y2-F1
#
_cell.length_a   1.000
_cell.length_b   1.000
_cell.length_c   1.000
_cell.angle_alpha   90.00
_cell.angle_beta   90.00
_cell.angle_gamma   90.00
#
_symmetry.space_group_name_H-M   'P 1'
#
loop_
_entity.id
_entity.type
_entity.pdbx_description
1 polymer ?
#
loop_
_entity_poly.entity_id
_entity_poly.type
_entity_poly.pdbx_seq_one_letter_code
_entity_poly.pdbx_strand_id
1 'polypeptide(L)'
;MAHVEERKKLGASAFSIYRVKTAPQNYQTGDCGVYSVKFIECLAIGISFEGLYDSAMLGIRLKLAAEVFDEVPNSDCFIQIKDPRGVDTVGVEFISQNDPS
;
A
#
# COMPACT_ATOMS: atom_id res chain seq x y z
N MET A 1 24.08 16.60 -2.28
CA MET A 1 23.22 16.14 -1.18
C MET A 1 23.71 16.79 0.11
N ALA A 2 22.85 17.48 0.86
CA ALA A 2 23.24 18.16 2.11
C ALA A 2 23.82 17.18 3.15
N HIS A 3 24.83 17.63 3.88
CA HIS A 3 25.60 16.85 4.85
C HIS A 3 24.69 16.44 6.04
N VAL A 4 24.88 15.25 6.61
CA VAL A 4 23.97 14.66 7.63
C VAL A 4 23.74 15.57 8.85
N GLU A 5 24.73 16.38 9.21
CA GLU A 5 24.66 17.39 10.29
C GLU A 5 23.67 18.54 9.99
N GLU A 6 23.52 18.95 8.74
CA GLU A 6 22.59 20.03 8.35
C GLU A 6 21.14 19.58 8.43
N ARG A 7 20.87 18.28 8.23
CA ARG A 7 19.52 17.70 8.33
C ARG A 7 18.96 17.77 9.75
N LYS A 8 19.82 17.78 10.78
CA LYS A 8 19.42 17.91 12.19
C LYS A 8 18.85 19.30 12.53
N LYS A 9 19.11 20.32 11.68
CA LYS A 9 18.62 21.70 11.88
C LYS A 9 17.33 21.99 11.11
N LEU A 10 16.85 21.06 10.29
CA LEU A 10 15.60 21.24 9.53
C LEU A 10 14.42 20.97 10.46
N GLY A 11 13.90 22.04 11.06
CA GLY A 11 12.63 22.01 11.78
C GLY A 11 11.43 21.91 10.83
N ALA A 12 10.23 21.77 11.39
CA ALA A 12 8.99 21.69 10.61
C ALA A 12 8.78 22.89 9.65
N SER A 13 9.37 24.06 9.95
CA SER A 13 9.37 25.25 9.09
C SER A 13 10.10 25.06 7.76
N ALA A 14 10.95 24.05 7.62
CA ALA A 14 11.61 23.71 6.37
C ALA A 14 10.69 22.97 5.38
N PHE A 15 9.48 22.58 5.80
CA PHE A 15 8.55 21.78 5.01
C PHE A 15 7.24 22.51 4.79
N SER A 16 6.70 22.40 3.58
CA SER A 16 5.31 22.74 3.31
C SER A 16 4.43 21.52 3.61
N ILE A 17 3.57 21.64 4.61
CA ILE A 17 2.68 20.57 5.05
C ILE A 17 1.29 20.82 4.46
N TYR A 18 0.79 19.84 3.71
CA TYR A 18 -0.53 19.91 3.08
C TYR A 18 -1.42 18.78 3.60
N ARG A 19 -2.68 19.11 3.90
CA ARG A 19 -3.74 18.13 4.17
C ARG A 19 -4.82 18.28 3.12
N VAL A 20 -4.99 17.25 2.28
CA VAL A 20 -6.04 17.20 1.27
C VAL A 20 -7.38 16.88 1.96
N LYS A 21 -8.33 17.81 1.91
CA LYS A 21 -9.66 17.66 2.54
C LYS A 21 -10.69 17.00 1.62
N THR A 22 -10.44 17.00 0.32
CA THR A 22 -11.30 16.44 -0.73
C THR A 22 -10.89 15.02 -1.12
N ALA A 23 -9.94 14.45 -0.38
CA ALA A 23 -9.46 13.09 -0.53
C ALA A 23 -10.62 12.10 -0.31
N PRO A 24 -10.84 11.13 -1.22
CA PRO A 24 -11.80 10.06 -0.99
C PRO A 24 -11.56 9.37 0.36
N GLN A 25 -12.66 9.12 1.09
CA GLN A 25 -12.60 8.52 2.41
C GLN A 25 -12.94 7.03 2.31
N ASN A 26 -12.14 6.22 2.98
CA ASN A 26 -12.45 4.82 3.20
C ASN A 26 -13.45 4.69 4.36
N TYR A 27 -14.71 4.37 4.07
CA TYR A 27 -15.72 4.13 5.11
C TYR A 27 -15.75 2.66 5.54
N GLN A 28 -15.27 1.75 4.70
CA GLN A 28 -15.18 0.32 5.01
C GLN A 28 -13.94 -0.01 5.86
N THR A 29 -14.07 -1.01 6.72
CA THR A 29 -12.93 -1.50 7.50
C THR A 29 -12.03 -2.39 6.64
N GLY A 30 -10.72 -2.21 6.76
CA GLY A 30 -9.71 -3.08 6.13
C GLY A 30 -9.04 -2.54 4.85
N ASP A 31 -9.56 -1.47 4.24
CA ASP A 31 -9.02 -0.92 2.98
C ASP A 31 -8.02 0.22 3.13
N CYS A 32 -7.67 0.62 4.36
CA CYS A 32 -6.78 1.75 4.57
C CYS A 32 -5.41 1.58 3.90
N GLY A 33 -4.88 0.36 3.82
CA GLY A 33 -3.63 0.07 3.10
C GLY A 33 -3.77 0.24 1.59
N VAL A 34 -4.87 -0.26 1.01
CA VAL A 34 -5.17 -0.18 -0.42
C VAL A 34 -5.36 1.28 -0.85
N TYR A 35 -6.15 2.05 -0.07
CA TYR A 35 -6.29 3.49 -0.25
C TYR A 35 -4.92 4.16 -0.19
N SER A 36 -4.10 3.87 0.82
CA SER A 36 -2.78 4.50 0.97
C SER A 36 -1.88 4.30 -0.26
N VAL A 37 -1.80 3.07 -0.78
CA VAL A 37 -1.03 2.76 -2.00
C VAL A 37 -1.59 3.53 -3.19
N LYS A 38 -2.92 3.53 -3.38
CA LYS A 38 -3.56 4.22 -4.50
C LYS A 38 -3.36 5.75 -4.44
N PHE A 39 -3.37 6.33 -3.25
CA PHE A 39 -3.06 7.75 -3.06
C PHE A 39 -1.63 8.07 -3.51
N ILE A 40 -0.66 7.24 -3.12
CA ILE A 40 0.74 7.40 -3.53
C ILE A 40 0.87 7.27 -5.05
N GLU A 41 0.23 6.26 -5.65
CA GLU A 41 0.22 6.05 -7.10
C GLU A 41 -0.30 7.29 -7.83
N CYS A 42 -1.49 7.78 -7.47
CA CYS A 42 -2.10 8.97 -8.09
C CYS A 42 -1.18 10.20 -7.98
N LEU A 43 -0.59 10.43 -6.80
CA LEU A 43 0.33 11.55 -6.57
C LEU A 43 1.63 11.41 -7.37
N ALA A 44 2.17 10.19 -7.49
CA ALA A 44 3.42 9.94 -8.21
C ALA A 44 3.28 10.19 -9.72
N ILE A 45 2.13 9.85 -10.31
CA ILE A 45 1.85 10.06 -11.74
C ILE A 45 1.16 11.39 -12.04
N GLY A 46 0.78 12.16 -11.01
CA GLY A 46 0.18 13.48 -11.16
C GLY A 46 -1.29 13.47 -11.61
N ILE A 47 -2.05 12.43 -11.28
CA ILE A 47 -3.49 12.36 -11.59
C ILE A 47 -4.36 12.64 -10.35
N SER A 48 -5.65 12.88 -10.58
CA SER A 48 -6.66 13.01 -9.51
C SER A 48 -6.95 11.66 -8.83
N PHE A 49 -7.70 11.72 -7.72
CA PHE A 49 -8.21 10.53 -7.04
C PHE A 49 -9.54 10.03 -7.63
N GLU A 50 -9.82 10.35 -8.89
CA GLU A 50 -11.03 9.88 -9.56
C GLU A 50 -11.03 8.35 -9.69
N GLY A 51 -12.18 7.72 -9.45
CA GLY A 51 -12.29 6.25 -9.44
C GLY A 51 -11.89 5.59 -8.12
N LEU A 52 -11.41 6.35 -7.12
CA LEU A 52 -11.13 5.83 -5.79
C LEU A 52 -12.34 6.00 -4.86
N TYR A 53 -13.05 4.91 -4.61
CA TYR A 53 -14.19 4.84 -3.70
C TYR A 53 -14.46 3.38 -3.27
N ASP A 54 -15.22 3.19 -2.20
CA ASP A 54 -15.39 1.88 -1.55
C ASP A 54 -15.92 0.78 -2.50
N SER A 55 -16.90 1.07 -3.36
CA SER A 55 -17.42 0.06 -4.30
C SER A 55 -16.43 -0.32 -5.42
N ALA A 56 -15.36 0.44 -5.65
CA ALA A 56 -14.28 0.08 -6.57
C ALA A 56 -13.17 -0.75 -5.90
N MET A 57 -13.18 -0.90 -4.57
CA MET A 57 -12.07 -1.50 -3.82
C MET A 57 -11.74 -2.92 -4.25
N LEU A 58 -12.74 -3.76 -4.58
CA LEU A 58 -12.50 -5.12 -5.03
C LEU A 58 -11.59 -5.17 -6.27
N GLY A 59 -11.89 -4.34 -7.26
CA GLY A 59 -11.09 -4.26 -8.49
C GLY A 59 -9.71 -3.65 -8.25
N ILE A 60 -9.65 -2.60 -7.42
CA ILE A 60 -8.39 -1.94 -7.07
C ILE A 60 -7.46 -2.89 -6.31
N ARG A 61 -7.98 -3.67 -5.35
CA ARG A 61 -7.21 -4.68 -4.61
C ARG A 61 -6.58 -5.70 -5.55
N LEU A 62 -7.39 -6.28 -6.44
CA LEU A 62 -6.92 -7.31 -7.36
C LEU A 62 -5.85 -6.77 -8.31
N LYS A 63 -6.08 -5.56 -8.85
CA LYS A 63 -5.13 -4.89 -9.73
C LYS A 63 -3.80 -4.61 -9.02
N LEU A 64 -3.85 -3.96 -7.86
CA LEU A 64 -2.64 -3.63 -7.09
C LEU A 64 -1.89 -4.89 -6.67
N ALA A 65 -2.60 -5.96 -6.27
CA ALA A 65 -1.95 -7.22 -5.97
C ALA A 65 -1.20 -7.76 -7.20
N ALA A 66 -1.87 -7.87 -8.34
CA ALA A 66 -1.25 -8.36 -9.57
C ALA A 66 -0.03 -7.53 -9.99
N GLU A 67 -0.14 -6.20 -9.96
CA GLU A 67 0.97 -5.29 -10.30
C GLU A 67 2.13 -5.44 -9.32
N VAL A 68 1.87 -5.52 -8.00
CA VAL A 68 2.92 -5.74 -7.00
C VAL A 68 3.60 -7.10 -7.20
N PHE A 69 2.84 -8.16 -7.50
CA PHE A 69 3.41 -9.48 -7.75
C PHE A 69 4.24 -9.55 -9.04
N ASP A 70 3.85 -8.83 -10.09
CA ASP A 70 4.59 -8.76 -11.36
C ASP A 70 5.95 -8.05 -11.19
N GLU A 71 6.02 -7.06 -10.30
CA GLU A 71 7.26 -6.34 -9.97
C GLU A 71 8.23 -7.14 -9.08
N VAL A 72 7.81 -8.28 -8.51
CA VAL A 72 8.69 -9.15 -7.72
C VAL A 72 9.35 -10.19 -8.64
N PRO A 73 10.69 -10.23 -8.76
CA PRO A 73 11.36 -11.23 -9.58
C PRO A 73 11.08 -12.66 -9.06
N ASN A 74 10.95 -13.62 -9.98
CA ASN A 74 10.58 -15.04 -9.77
C ASN A 74 11.52 -15.88 -8.85
N SER A 75 12.42 -15.25 -8.11
CA SER A 75 13.47 -15.93 -7.34
C SER A 75 13.22 -15.77 -5.85
N ASP A 76 12.70 -16.81 -5.19
CA ASP A 76 12.81 -17.15 -3.76
C ASP A 76 12.61 -16.04 -2.71
N CYS A 77 12.13 -14.86 -3.10
CA CYS A 77 12.06 -13.65 -2.28
C CYS A 77 10.64 -13.32 -1.83
N PHE A 78 9.73 -14.29 -1.90
CA PHE A 78 8.61 -14.31 -0.97
C PHE A 78 9.19 -14.53 0.42
N ILE A 79 9.74 -13.47 0.99
CA ILE A 79 10.04 -13.38 2.40
C ILE A 79 8.66 -13.52 3.03
N GLN A 80 8.28 -14.75 3.37
CA GLN A 80 7.33 -14.97 4.44
C GLN A 80 7.93 -14.18 5.60
N ILE A 81 7.37 -13.01 5.86
CA ILE A 81 7.67 -12.26 7.06
C ILE A 81 7.27 -13.22 8.17
N LYS A 82 8.26 -13.91 8.74
CA LYS A 82 8.03 -14.75 9.91
C LYS A 82 7.33 -13.86 10.91
N ASP A 83 6.15 -14.25 11.38
CA ASP A 83 5.45 -13.46 12.39
C ASP A 83 6.46 -13.19 13.52
N PRO A 84 6.78 -11.92 13.84
CA PRO A 84 7.76 -11.61 14.87
C PRO A 84 7.33 -12.12 16.26
N ARG A 85 6.07 -12.54 16.41
CA ARG A 85 5.51 -13.18 17.61
C ARG A 85 5.59 -14.70 17.61
N GLY A 86 6.13 -15.32 16.56
CA GLY A 86 6.34 -16.77 16.49
C GLY A 86 5.06 -17.61 16.54
N VAL A 87 3.91 -17.02 16.20
CA VAL A 87 2.65 -17.77 16.11
C VAL A 87 2.67 -18.51 14.79
N ASP A 88 2.88 -19.82 14.85
CA ASP A 88 2.81 -20.67 13.68
C ASP A 88 1.48 -20.41 12.95
N THR A 89 1.54 -20.26 11.63
CA THR A 89 0.38 -20.16 10.74
C THR A 89 -0.37 -21.49 10.64
N VAL A 90 -0.59 -22.17 11.75
CA VAL A 90 -1.37 -23.40 11.85
C VAL A 90 -2.83 -22.99 11.64
N GLY A 91 -3.37 -23.29 10.45
CA GLY A 91 -4.77 -23.09 10.10
C GLY A 91 -5.07 -21.92 9.16
N VAL A 92 -4.07 -21.34 8.49
CA VAL A 92 -4.30 -20.33 7.43
C VAL A 92 -3.83 -20.89 6.09
N GLU A 93 -4.76 -21.30 5.24
CA GLU A 93 -4.49 -21.73 3.87
C GLU A 93 -4.82 -20.58 2.91
N PHE A 94 -3.89 -20.29 1.99
CA PHE A 94 -4.18 -19.43 0.85
C PHE A 94 -5.05 -20.22 -0.13
N ILE A 95 -6.36 -19.96 -0.11
CA ILE A 95 -7.28 -20.54 -1.09
C ILE A 95 -7.08 -19.81 -2.41
N SER A 96 -6.45 -20.48 -3.37
CA SER A 96 -6.41 -20.03 -4.76
C SER A 96 -7.81 -20.18 -5.37
N GLN A 97 -8.32 -19.14 -6.04
CA GLN A 97 -9.62 -19.20 -6.72
C GLN A 97 -9.68 -20.19 -7.90
N ASN A 98 -8.60 -20.94 -8.18
CA ASN A 98 -8.50 -21.89 -9.28
C ASN A 98 -8.50 -23.36 -8.84
N ASP A 99 -8.67 -23.70 -7.56
CA ASP A 99 -8.81 -25.11 -7.16
C ASP A 99 -10.27 -25.57 -7.31
N PRO A 100 -10.56 -26.54 -8.21
CA PRO A 100 -11.87 -27.16 -8.27
C PRO A 100 -12.01 -28.13 -7.09
N SER A 101 -13.17 -28.04 -6.41
CA SER A 101 -13.62 -28.92 -5.32
C SER A 101 -13.64 -30.40 -5.68
#